data_AF-A0A5C9CA89-F1
#
_entry.id   AF-A0A5C9CA89-F1
#
_cell.length_a   1.000
_cell.length_b   1.000
_cell.length_c   1.000
_cell.angle_alpha   90.00
_cell.angle_beta   90.00
_cell.angle_gamma   90.00
#
_symmetry.space_group_name_H-M   'P 1'
#
loop_
_entity.id
_entity.type
_entity.pdbx_description
1 polymer ?
#
loop_
_entity_poly.entity_id
_entity_poly.type
_entity_poly.pdbx_seq_one_letter_code
_entity_poly.pdbx_strand_id
1 'polypeptide(L)'
;MKILKLTLSALVMFAGIGLMSCNTSAEKVEKAETEVQEANENLDKANTEYLADVEKFKVETALKIAENEKSIAEFNARVAADKKEAKADYKAKIAALELKNSDMKKKIADYKADGKDSWSKFKTEFSKDMDELGKSLKDFTRKDD
;
A
#
# COMPACT_ATOMS: atom_id res chain seq x y z
N MET A 1 -32.68 29.61 -82.52
CA MET A 1 -31.45 30.08 -83.19
C MET A 1 -30.80 31.16 -82.32
N LYS A 2 -29.77 30.78 -81.55
CA LYS A 2 -28.60 31.59 -81.20
C LYS A 2 -27.60 30.65 -80.53
N ILE A 3 -26.38 30.81 -80.97
CA ILE A 3 -25.28 29.85 -80.97
C ILE A 3 -24.27 30.38 -79.93
N LEU A 4 -23.39 29.47 -79.45
CA LEU A 4 -22.03 29.79 -78.99
C LEU A 4 -21.91 30.43 -77.60
N LYS A 5 -21.25 29.75 -76.64
CA LYS A 5 -19.78 29.81 -76.46
C LYS A 5 -19.28 28.59 -75.66
N LEU A 6 -18.27 27.96 -76.23
CA LEU A 6 -17.45 26.91 -75.65
C LEU A 6 -16.23 27.63 -75.04
N THR A 7 -16.02 27.52 -73.74
CA THR A 7 -14.78 27.98 -73.09
C THR A 7 -14.18 26.82 -72.30
N LEU A 8 -13.12 26.29 -72.91
CA LEU A 8 -12.10 25.42 -72.33
C LEU A 8 -11.49 26.08 -71.09
N SER A 9 -11.53 25.42 -69.93
CA SER A 9 -10.67 25.77 -68.79
C SER A 9 -10.01 24.51 -68.25
N ALA A 10 -8.69 24.63 -68.10
CA ALA A 10 -7.75 23.56 -67.83
C ALA A 10 -7.74 23.10 -66.37
N LEU A 11 -7.45 21.81 -66.23
CA LEU A 11 -6.90 21.07 -65.10
C LEU A 11 -6.20 21.91 -64.01
N VAL A 12 -6.66 21.79 -62.76
CA VAL A 12 -5.78 21.71 -61.59
C VAL A 12 -6.34 20.64 -60.64
N MET A 13 -5.67 19.50 -60.58
CA MET A 13 -5.76 18.57 -59.46
C MET A 13 -5.29 19.32 -58.21
N PHE A 14 -6.21 19.66 -57.31
CA PHE A 14 -5.82 19.88 -55.93
C PHE A 14 -5.96 18.56 -55.19
N ALA A 15 -4.83 18.12 -54.64
CA ALA A 15 -4.64 16.93 -53.84
C ALA A 15 -5.75 16.81 -52.78
N GLY A 16 -6.75 15.99 -53.10
CA GLY A 16 -7.77 15.55 -52.17
C GLY A 16 -7.32 14.25 -51.51
N ILE A 17 -7.60 14.15 -50.21
CA ILE A 17 -7.31 13.06 -49.28
C ILE A 17 -5.97 13.26 -48.57
N GLY A 18 -6.02 14.06 -47.51
CA GLY A 18 -5.10 13.87 -46.40
C GLY A 18 -5.15 12.40 -46.00
N LEU A 19 -4.00 11.75 -46.03
CA LEU A 19 -3.79 10.44 -45.45
C LEU A 19 -3.84 10.58 -43.92
N MET A 20 -5.01 10.89 -43.37
CA MET A 20 -5.26 10.65 -41.95
C MET A 20 -5.44 9.14 -41.81
N SER A 21 -4.32 8.49 -41.47
CA SER A 21 -4.17 7.14 -40.92
C SER A 21 -5.49 6.47 -40.52
N CYS A 22 -6.02 5.64 -41.40
CA CYS A 22 -7.08 4.69 -41.09
C CYS A 22 -6.42 3.36 -40.75
N ASN A 23 -6.19 3.08 -39.46
CA ASN A 23 -5.90 1.71 -39.03
C ASN A 23 -7.12 0.83 -39.36
N THR A 24 -6.88 -0.35 -39.92
CA THR A 24 -7.93 -1.31 -40.30
C THR A 24 -8.61 -1.88 -39.05
N SER A 25 -9.83 -2.42 -39.19
CA SER A 25 -10.54 -3.04 -38.06
C SER A 25 -9.75 -4.20 -37.44
N ALA A 26 -8.94 -4.92 -38.23
CA ALA A 26 -8.08 -5.99 -37.75
C ALA A 26 -6.94 -5.46 -36.87
N GLU A 27 -6.24 -4.40 -37.30
CA GLU A 27 -5.18 -3.75 -36.51
C GLU A 27 -5.71 -3.16 -35.19
N LYS A 28 -6.96 -2.67 -35.18
CA LYS A 28 -7.60 -2.19 -33.95
C LYS A 28 -7.91 -3.32 -32.97
N VAL A 29 -8.29 -4.51 -33.46
CA VAL A 29 -8.53 -5.70 -32.63
C VAL A 29 -7.20 -6.21 -32.05
N GLU A 30 -6.17 -6.35 -32.89
CA GLU A 30 -4.83 -6.80 -32.44
C GLU A 30 -4.23 -5.86 -31.39
N LYS A 31 -4.35 -4.54 -31.60
CA LYS A 31 -3.93 -3.55 -30.61
C LYS A 31 -4.71 -3.67 -29.30
N ALA A 32 -6.03 -3.86 -29.37
CA ALA A 32 -6.85 -4.03 -28.17
C ALA A 32 -6.50 -5.32 -27.42
N GLU A 33 -6.24 -6.43 -28.13
CA GLU A 33 -5.78 -7.69 -27.52
C GLU A 33 -4.44 -7.52 -26.80
N THR A 34 -3.50 -6.81 -27.43
CA THR A 34 -2.19 -6.49 -26.83
C THR A 34 -2.33 -5.62 -25.58
N GLU A 35 -3.14 -4.55 -25.64
CA GLU A 35 -3.40 -3.67 -24.49
C GLU A 35 -4.06 -4.42 -23.33
N VAL A 36 -4.97 -5.37 -23.61
CA VAL A 36 -5.58 -6.22 -22.59
C VAL A 36 -4.56 -7.19 -21.99
N GLN A 37 -3.69 -7.80 -22.81
CA GLN A 37 -2.64 -8.67 -22.30
C GLN A 37 -1.67 -7.92 -21.40
N GLU A 38 -1.17 -6.76 -21.83
CA GLU A 38 -0.29 -5.91 -21.02
C GLU A 38 -0.98 -5.47 -19.72
N ALA A 39 -2.28 -5.14 -19.77
CA ALA A 39 -3.04 -4.79 -18.58
C ALA A 39 -3.14 -5.96 -17.58
N ASN A 40 -3.34 -7.19 -18.07
CA ASN A 40 -3.37 -8.39 -17.23
C ASN A 40 -2.01 -8.69 -16.60
N GLU A 41 -0.92 -8.62 -17.38
CA GLU A 41 0.44 -8.81 -16.86
C GLU A 41 0.80 -7.78 -15.79
N ASN A 42 0.41 -6.52 -16.01
CA ASN A 42 0.60 -5.45 -15.02
C ASN A 42 -0.24 -5.69 -13.75
N LEU A 43 -1.48 -6.19 -13.89
CA LEU A 43 -2.34 -6.53 -12.77
C LEU A 43 -1.75 -7.68 -11.94
N ASP A 44 -1.27 -8.74 -12.59
CA ASP A 44 -0.66 -9.90 -11.93
C ASP A 44 0.61 -9.53 -11.17
N LYS A 45 1.47 -8.70 -11.79
CA LYS A 45 2.66 -8.16 -11.14
C LYS A 45 2.29 -7.30 -9.93
N ALA A 46 1.34 -6.39 -10.07
CA ALA A 46 0.89 -5.53 -8.98
C ALA A 46 0.31 -6.35 -7.82
N ASN A 47 -0.42 -7.43 -8.10
CA ASN A 47 -0.95 -8.33 -7.09
C ASN A 47 0.17 -9.12 -6.37
N THR A 48 1.17 -9.58 -7.12
CA THR A 48 2.34 -10.28 -6.55
C THR A 48 3.14 -9.37 -5.63
N GLU A 49 3.45 -8.15 -6.07
CA GLU A 49 4.16 -7.15 -5.25
C GLU A 49 3.37 -6.78 -4.00
N TYR A 50 2.06 -6.63 -4.14
CA TYR A 50 1.15 -6.36 -3.02
C TYR A 50 1.22 -7.46 -1.95
N LEU A 51 1.06 -8.72 -2.34
CA LEU A 51 1.10 -9.85 -1.39
C LEU A 51 2.47 -9.99 -0.73
N ALA A 52 3.54 -9.75 -1.48
CA ALA A 52 4.90 -9.76 -0.94
C ALA A 52 5.11 -8.65 0.12
N ASP A 53 4.59 -7.44 -0.11
CA ASP A 53 4.66 -6.35 0.86
C ASP A 53 3.86 -6.65 2.13
N VAL A 54 2.69 -7.30 2.01
CA VAL A 54 1.89 -7.76 3.16
C VAL A 54 2.69 -8.73 4.03
N GLU A 55 3.27 -9.77 3.43
CA GLU A 55 4.02 -10.77 4.18
C GLU A 55 5.30 -10.18 4.80
N LYS A 56 6.01 -9.31 4.07
CA LYS A 56 7.16 -8.58 4.62
C LYS A 56 6.76 -7.76 5.84
N PHE A 57 5.67 -7.02 5.77
CA PHE A 57 5.19 -6.19 6.86
C PHE A 57 4.74 -7.02 8.07
N LYS A 58 4.12 -8.19 7.88
CA LYS A 58 3.80 -9.12 8.98
C LYS A 58 5.05 -9.55 9.74
N VAL A 59 6.14 -9.84 9.03
CA VAL A 59 7.43 -10.21 9.65
C VAL A 59 8.03 -9.03 10.41
N GLU A 60 8.11 -7.85 9.78
CA GLU A 60 8.65 -6.63 10.41
C GLU A 60 7.87 -6.25 11.68
N THR A 61 6.55 -6.36 11.66
CA THR A 61 5.69 -6.04 12.81
C THR A 61 5.79 -7.09 13.91
N ALA A 62 5.94 -8.38 13.57
CA ALA A 62 6.19 -9.43 14.55
C ALA A 62 7.49 -9.18 15.34
N LEU A 63 8.55 -8.70 14.68
CA LEU A 63 9.80 -8.32 15.33
C LEU A 63 9.60 -7.15 16.31
N LYS A 64 8.91 -6.09 15.89
CA LYS A 64 8.59 -4.94 16.78
C LYS A 64 7.75 -5.36 17.99
N ILE A 65 6.76 -6.23 17.79
CA ILE A 65 5.92 -6.77 18.88
C ILE A 65 6.78 -7.56 19.88
N ALA A 66 7.71 -8.39 19.39
CA ALA A 66 8.61 -9.16 20.26
C ALA A 66 9.58 -8.25 21.04
N GLU A 67 10.08 -7.17 20.43
CA GLU A 67 10.90 -6.15 21.12
C GLU A 67 10.11 -5.43 22.23
N ASN A 68 8.84 -5.13 21.99
CA ASN A 68 7.93 -4.58 22.99
C ASN A 68 7.70 -5.56 24.15
N GLU A 69 7.40 -6.83 23.85
CA GLU A 69 7.23 -7.91 24.85
C GLU A 69 8.49 -8.04 25.73
N LYS A 70 9.68 -8.02 25.11
CA LYS A 70 10.96 -8.04 25.81
C LYS A 70 11.15 -6.83 26.72
N SER A 71 10.86 -5.62 26.24
CA SER A 71 11.02 -4.38 27.01
C SER A 71 10.12 -4.37 28.26
N ILE A 72 8.89 -4.88 28.13
CA ILE A 72 7.95 -5.04 29.25
C ILE A 72 8.48 -6.05 30.26
N ALA A 73 8.94 -7.22 29.80
CA ALA A 73 9.49 -8.26 30.66
C ALA A 73 10.71 -7.77 31.45
N GLU A 74 11.63 -7.06 30.79
CA GLU A 74 12.81 -6.48 31.44
C GLU A 74 12.43 -5.40 32.47
N PHE A 75 11.43 -4.57 32.19
CA PHE A 75 10.94 -3.57 33.14
C PHE A 75 10.30 -4.23 34.37
N ASN A 76 9.44 -5.24 34.16
CA ASN A 76 8.86 -6.04 35.24
C ASN A 76 9.93 -6.67 36.14
N ALA A 77 10.98 -7.23 35.54
CA ALA A 77 12.10 -7.81 36.29
C ALA A 77 12.84 -6.77 37.14
N ARG A 78 13.07 -5.55 36.61
CA ARG A 78 13.69 -4.45 37.37
C ARG A 78 12.83 -4.01 38.55
N VAL A 79 11.54 -3.82 38.33
CA VAL A 79 10.60 -3.42 39.40
C VAL A 79 10.59 -4.45 40.52
N ALA A 80 10.60 -5.74 40.19
CA ALA A 80 10.66 -6.83 41.17
C ALA A 80 12.01 -6.84 41.94
N ALA A 81 13.13 -6.63 41.24
CA ALA A 81 14.47 -6.62 41.84
C ALA A 81 14.69 -5.42 42.78
N ASP A 82 14.16 -4.25 42.43
CA ASP A 82 14.26 -3.02 43.23
C ASP A 82 13.51 -3.12 44.57
N LYS A 83 12.75 -4.21 44.82
CA LYS A 83 11.83 -4.39 45.97
C LYS A 83 10.89 -3.20 46.17
N LYS A 84 10.71 -2.36 45.14
CA LYS A 84 9.69 -1.33 45.11
C LYS A 84 8.37 -2.08 45.14
N GLU A 85 7.56 -1.82 46.16
CA GLU A 85 6.14 -2.16 46.08
C GLU A 85 5.64 -1.56 44.77
N ALA A 86 5.36 -2.43 43.80
CA ALA A 86 4.93 -1.98 42.49
C ALA A 86 3.63 -1.23 42.68
N LYS A 87 3.71 0.11 42.65
CA LYS A 87 2.58 1.02 42.79
C LYS A 87 1.47 0.54 41.87
N ALA A 88 0.23 0.54 42.34
CA ALA A 88 -0.92 0.09 41.55
C ALA A 88 -0.94 0.72 40.15
N ASP A 89 -0.55 1.98 40.04
CA ASP A 89 -0.43 2.73 38.78
C ASP A 89 0.56 2.11 37.79
N TYR A 90 1.71 1.59 38.26
CA TYR A 90 2.67 0.90 37.38
C TYR A 90 2.10 -0.39 36.85
N LYS A 91 1.48 -1.21 37.71
CA LYS A 91 0.84 -2.47 37.28
C LYS A 91 -0.26 -2.19 36.26
N ALA A 92 -1.09 -1.17 36.50
CA ALA A 92 -2.14 -0.76 35.59
C ALA A 92 -1.58 -0.30 34.24
N LYS A 93 -0.49 0.47 34.24
CA LYS A 93 0.14 0.95 33.00
C LYS A 93 0.80 -0.18 32.22
N ILE A 94 1.46 -1.12 32.89
CA ILE A 94 2.05 -2.32 32.27
C ILE A 94 0.95 -3.15 31.59
N ALA A 95 -0.12 -3.47 32.34
CA ALA A 95 -1.24 -4.24 31.80
C ALA A 95 -1.87 -3.56 30.58
N ALA A 96 -2.00 -2.23 30.59
CA ALA A 96 -2.51 -1.47 29.45
C ALA A 96 -1.57 -1.53 28.23
N LEU A 97 -0.25 -1.51 28.44
CA LEU A 97 0.74 -1.62 27.36
C LEU A 97 0.81 -3.04 26.79
N GLU A 98 0.73 -4.06 27.65
CA GLU A 98 0.63 -5.48 27.25
C GLU A 98 -0.62 -5.74 26.43
N LEU A 99 -1.78 -5.23 26.89
CA LEU A 99 -3.04 -5.35 26.17
C LEU A 99 -2.94 -4.71 24.78
N LYS A 100 -2.43 -3.47 24.69
CA LYS A 100 -2.24 -2.82 23.39
C LYS A 100 -1.31 -3.60 22.47
N ASN A 101 -0.21 -4.15 22.99
CA ASN A 101 0.72 -4.94 22.18
C ASN A 101 0.08 -6.24 21.66
N SER A 102 -0.74 -6.89 22.50
CA SER A 102 -1.55 -8.06 22.12
C SER A 102 -2.62 -7.72 21.07
N ASP A 103 -3.31 -6.59 21.23
CA ASP A 103 -4.29 -6.11 20.26
C ASP A 103 -3.64 -5.82 18.90
N MET A 104 -2.45 -5.23 18.88
CA MET A 104 -1.69 -5.01 17.65
C MET A 104 -1.29 -6.35 16.99
N LYS A 105 -0.85 -7.33 17.77
CA LYS A 105 -0.55 -8.69 17.29
C LYS A 105 -1.76 -9.35 16.64
N LYS A 106 -2.94 -9.20 17.25
CA LYS A 106 -4.20 -9.68 16.69
C LYS A 106 -4.58 -8.92 15.42
N LYS A 107 -4.49 -7.58 15.42
CA LYS A 107 -4.83 -6.72 14.28
C LYS A 107 -4.05 -7.08 13.02
N ILE A 108 -2.76 -7.41 13.13
CA ILE A 108 -1.95 -7.84 11.97
C ILE A 108 -2.22 -9.29 11.56
N ALA A 109 -2.49 -10.19 12.51
CA ALA A 109 -2.85 -11.58 12.21
C ALA A 109 -4.20 -11.70 11.50
N ASP A 110 -5.17 -10.87 11.88
CA ASP A 110 -6.52 -10.85 11.33
C ASP A 110 -6.62 -10.08 10.01
N TYR A 111 -5.55 -9.39 9.58
CA TYR A 111 -5.55 -8.66 8.30
C TYR A 111 -5.72 -9.63 7.12
N LYS A 112 -6.77 -9.37 6.33
CA LYS A 112 -7.06 -10.10 5.09
C LYS A 112 -6.72 -9.21 3.90
N ALA A 113 -6.07 -9.81 2.91
CA ALA A 113 -5.74 -9.12 1.69
C ALA A 113 -7.02 -8.70 0.95
N ASP A 114 -7.26 -7.39 0.83
CA ASP A 114 -8.45 -6.78 0.24
C ASP A 114 -8.08 -5.68 -0.78
N GLY A 115 -6.96 -5.88 -1.48
CA GLY A 115 -6.43 -4.98 -2.49
C GLY A 115 -5.47 -3.90 -1.95
N LYS A 116 -4.82 -3.21 -2.89
CA LYS A 116 -3.70 -2.29 -2.62
C LYS A 116 -4.10 -1.02 -1.86
N ASP A 117 -5.29 -0.49 -2.12
CA ASP A 117 -5.75 0.74 -1.46
C ASP A 117 -6.10 0.51 0.01
N SER A 118 -6.82 -0.58 0.30
CA SER A 118 -7.13 -1.03 1.66
C SER A 118 -5.85 -1.34 2.42
N TRP A 119 -4.87 -1.95 1.75
CA TRP A 119 -3.57 -2.24 2.33
C TRP A 119 -2.80 -0.99 2.72
N SER A 120 -2.71 0.00 1.84
CA SER A 120 -1.98 1.24 2.10
C SER A 120 -2.52 1.94 3.35
N LYS A 121 -3.85 2.07 3.46
CA LYS A 121 -4.51 2.66 4.63
C LYS A 121 -4.23 1.87 5.90
N PHE A 122 -4.41 0.54 5.85
CA PHE A 122 -4.14 -0.33 6.98
C PHE A 122 -2.69 -0.21 7.46
N LYS A 123 -1.72 -0.29 6.55
CA LYS A 123 -0.29 -0.21 6.84
C LYS A 123 0.06 1.12 7.50
N THR A 124 -0.47 2.24 7.01
CA THR A 124 -0.25 3.57 7.58
C THR A 124 -0.80 3.68 9.01
N GLU A 125 -2.06 3.29 9.21
CA GLU A 125 -2.70 3.35 10.53
C GLU A 125 -2.01 2.43 11.54
N PHE A 126 -1.76 1.18 11.14
CA PHE A 126 -1.06 0.21 11.99
C PHE A 126 0.33 0.70 12.38
N SER A 127 1.09 1.24 11.43
CA SER A 127 2.44 1.75 11.71
C SER A 127 2.41 2.91 12.71
N LYS A 128 1.45 3.83 12.56
CA LYS A 128 1.26 4.93 13.50
C LYS A 128 0.95 4.42 14.91
N ASP A 129 -0.02 3.50 15.03
CA ASP A 129 -0.40 2.91 16.33
C ASP A 129 0.79 2.21 16.99
N MET A 130 1.59 1.48 16.21
CA MET A 130 2.76 0.76 16.68
C MET A 130 3.88 1.71 17.14
N ASP A 131 4.10 2.81 16.41
CA ASP A 131 5.10 3.81 16.78
C ASP A 131 4.70 4.57 18.06
N GLU A 132 3.41 4.87 18.24
CA GLU A 132 2.87 5.46 19.48
C GLU A 132 3.00 4.50 20.68
N LEU A 133 2.75 3.20 20.47
CA LEU A 133 2.97 2.17 21.48
C LEU A 133 4.45 2.07 21.85
N GLY A 134 5.35 2.01 20.87
CA GLY A 134 6.79 1.93 21.09
C GLY A 134 7.33 3.13 21.86
N LYS A 135 6.87 4.35 21.54
CA LYS A 135 7.19 5.57 22.32
C LYS A 135 6.71 5.47 23.76
N SER A 136 5.44 5.07 23.94
CA SER A 136 4.85 4.90 25.28
C SER A 136 5.62 3.90 26.13
N LEU A 137 6.06 2.79 25.52
CA LEU A 137 6.89 1.78 26.17
C LEU A 137 8.26 2.32 26.54
N LYS A 138 8.95 2.97 25.60
CA LYS A 138 10.27 3.56 25.84
C LYS A 138 10.24 4.61 26.96
N ASP A 139 9.23 5.46 26.97
CA ASP A 139 9.07 6.51 27.99
C ASP A 139 8.77 5.93 29.35
N PHE A 140 7.92 4.90 29.41
CA PHE A 140 7.51 4.29 30.66
C PHE A 140 8.59 3.37 31.26
N THR A 141 9.36 2.68 30.40
CA THR A 141 10.39 1.73 30.83
C THR A 141 11.77 2.36 30.99
N ARG A 142 11.90 3.67 30.73
CA ARG A 142 13.14 4.42 30.85
C ARG A 142 13.81 4.19 32.20
N LYS A 143 15.11 3.99 32.21
CA LYS A 143 15.90 4.03 33.44
C LYS A 143 16.16 5.50 33.75
N ASP A 144 15.81 5.94 34.95
CA ASP A 144 16.32 7.20 35.47
C ASP A 144 17.78 6.94 35.86
N ASP A 145 18.71 7.60 35.18
CA ASP A 145 20.16 7.59 35.48
C ASP A 145 20.49 8.44 36.71
#